data_AF-A0A327TNK5-F1
#
_entry.id   AF-A0A327TNK5-F1
#
_cell.length_a   1.000
_cell.length_b   1.000
_cell.length_c   1.000
_cell.angle_alpha   90.00
_cell.angle_beta   90.00
_cell.angle_gamma   90.00
#
_symmetry.space_group_name_H-M   'P 1'
#
loop_
_entity.id
_entity.type
_entity.pdbx_description
1 polymer ?
#
loop_
_entity_poly.entity_id
_entity_poly.type
_entity_poly.pdbx_seq_one_letter_code
_entity_poly.pdbx_strand_id
1 'polypeptide(L)'
;MHKLAGMSEESLHEVLGEVEGVIRDFTGAEAVLAEAEQRRDRTRQSVLEQVERLRDEVDAVHAPELIGVLRHLYWQQPGIHGRPLAEAAGFHLHEMLAAIGPAPSGIMCADCGTELLRTSRSWKPPARYGPPLCPDCLSRQRDARSRKWRVASLRGRIVAEARVQARAMDWRAAAELVLAFPPLSQRVGRGSSTDQQDGVWRGWENARAVRDRLIASAADGDDTVGVAVYEAQLLVDTALRVADWDTARTRDIVDPITHEPALALLTRLRREVRFTAQAARERAYAAYPEGYELSEDEETEAWRSAQG
;
A
#
# COMPACT_ATOMS: atom_id res chain seq x y z
N MET A 1 -43.47 -24.55 24.44
CA MET A 1 -44.91 -24.19 24.40
C MET A 1 -45.63 -24.66 25.66
N HIS A 2 -45.27 -24.18 26.85
CA HIS A 2 -46.03 -24.46 28.09
C HIS A 2 -45.77 -23.36 29.12
N LYS A 3 -46.62 -22.32 29.13
CA LYS A 3 -46.80 -21.40 30.28
C LYS A 3 -48.04 -20.47 30.16
N LEU A 4 -49.09 -20.91 29.47
CA LEU A 4 -50.33 -20.11 29.32
C LEU A 4 -51.60 -20.79 29.87
N ALA A 5 -51.49 -21.97 30.50
CA ALA A 5 -52.65 -22.77 30.90
C ALA A 5 -53.16 -22.52 32.34
N GLY A 6 -52.95 -21.33 32.91
CA GLY A 6 -53.32 -21.05 34.31
C GLY A 6 -53.46 -19.57 34.70
N MET A 7 -53.69 -18.67 33.73
CA MET A 7 -54.07 -17.29 34.05
C MET A 7 -55.59 -17.22 34.16
N SER A 8 -56.11 -16.72 35.29
CA SER A 8 -57.53 -16.37 35.40
C SER A 8 -57.86 -15.24 34.43
N GLU A 9 -59.10 -15.17 33.94
CA GLU A 9 -59.53 -14.10 33.03
C GLU A 9 -59.26 -12.70 33.61
N GLU A 10 -59.38 -12.55 34.92
CA GLU A 10 -59.09 -11.32 35.67
C GLU A 10 -57.61 -10.91 35.58
N SER A 11 -56.68 -11.87 35.66
CA SER A 11 -55.23 -11.63 35.48
C SER A 11 -54.86 -11.28 34.04
N LEU A 12 -55.61 -11.78 33.04
CA LEU A 12 -55.40 -11.40 31.64
C LEU A 12 -55.88 -9.96 31.37
N HIS A 13 -57.00 -9.54 31.97
CA HIS A 13 -57.54 -8.19 31.80
C HIS A 13 -56.65 -7.13 32.46
N GLU A 14 -56.06 -7.43 33.62
CA GLU A 14 -55.10 -6.57 34.29
C GLU A 14 -53.84 -6.34 33.43
N VAL A 15 -53.27 -7.41 32.89
CA VAL A 15 -52.09 -7.33 31.99
C VAL A 15 -52.41 -6.56 30.70
N LEU A 16 -53.59 -6.75 30.10
CA LEU A 16 -54.01 -5.98 28.92
C LEU A 16 -54.19 -4.49 29.24
N GLY A 17 -54.77 -4.17 30.40
CA GLY A 17 -54.89 -2.78 30.86
C GLY A 17 -53.54 -2.10 31.11
N GLU A 18 -52.57 -2.83 31.68
CA GLU A 18 -51.19 -2.35 31.83
C GLU A 18 -50.54 -2.12 30.46
N VAL A 19 -50.70 -3.03 29.51
CA VAL A 19 -50.18 -2.88 28.14
C VAL A 19 -50.79 -1.67 27.45
N GLU A 20 -52.11 -1.46 27.55
CA GLU A 20 -52.78 -0.28 26.99
C GLU A 20 -52.29 1.02 27.64
N GLY A 21 -52.05 1.01 28.97
CA GLY A 21 -51.45 2.13 29.70
C GLY A 21 -50.05 2.47 29.16
N VAL A 22 -49.19 1.47 29.05
CA VAL A 22 -47.82 1.64 28.54
C VAL A 22 -47.81 2.09 27.07
N ILE A 23 -48.69 1.57 26.22
CA ILE A 23 -48.81 2.01 24.81
C ILE A 23 -49.23 3.48 24.74
N ARG A 24 -50.17 3.90 25.60
CA ARG A 24 -50.61 5.31 25.67
C ARG A 24 -49.46 6.22 26.09
N ASP A 25 -48.71 5.82 27.12
CA ASP A 25 -47.54 6.57 27.60
C ASP A 25 -46.45 6.65 26.53
N PHE A 26 -46.18 5.54 25.84
CA PHE A 26 -45.24 5.48 24.72
C PHE A 26 -45.66 6.43 23.59
N THR A 27 -46.93 6.41 23.19
CA THR A 27 -47.47 7.30 22.14
C THR A 27 -47.38 8.77 22.57
N GLY A 28 -47.66 9.07 23.85
CA GLY A 28 -47.48 10.41 24.40
C GLY A 28 -46.03 10.88 24.36
N ALA A 29 -45.08 10.00 24.68
CA ALA A 29 -43.65 10.30 24.57
C ALA A 29 -43.20 10.53 23.12
N GLU A 30 -43.72 9.77 22.15
CA GLU A 30 -43.45 9.99 20.72
C GLU A 30 -43.95 11.36 20.25
N ALA A 31 -45.13 11.79 20.69
CA ALA A 31 -45.66 13.11 20.35
C ALA A 31 -44.77 14.25 20.91
N VAL A 32 -44.34 14.13 22.17
CA VAL A 32 -43.41 15.10 22.78
C VAL A 32 -42.07 15.14 22.05
N LEU A 33 -41.55 13.98 21.64
CA LEU A 33 -40.32 13.91 20.85
C LEU A 33 -40.49 14.62 19.50
N ALA A 34 -41.60 14.37 18.78
CA ALA A 34 -41.89 15.00 17.50
C ALA A 34 -41.97 16.54 17.61
N GLU A 35 -42.62 17.06 18.65
CA GLU A 35 -42.66 18.50 18.91
C GLU A 35 -41.28 19.10 19.22
N ALA A 36 -40.46 18.38 19.99
CA ALA A 36 -39.11 18.79 20.33
C ALA A 36 -38.20 18.80 19.09
N GLU A 37 -38.30 17.80 18.21
CA GLU A 37 -37.58 17.75 16.94
C GLU A 37 -37.99 18.90 16.01
N GLN A 38 -39.29 19.17 15.90
CA GLN A 38 -39.79 20.29 15.11
C GLN A 38 -39.27 21.63 15.65
N ARG A 39 -39.26 21.81 16.97
CA ARG A 39 -38.70 23.01 17.62
C ARG A 39 -37.21 23.14 17.33
N ARG A 40 -36.45 22.05 17.45
CA ARG A 40 -35.01 22.01 17.15
C ARG A 40 -34.75 22.42 15.70
N ASP A 41 -35.53 21.91 14.76
CA ASP A 41 -35.35 22.20 13.34
C ASP A 41 -35.69 23.66 13.00
N ARG A 42 -36.75 24.23 13.59
CA ARG A 42 -37.05 25.67 13.48
C ARG A 42 -35.93 26.54 14.04
N THR A 43 -35.40 26.20 15.22
CA THR A 43 -34.28 26.94 15.82
C THR A 43 -33.04 26.84 14.95
N ARG A 44 -32.74 25.66 14.39
CA ARG A 44 -31.63 25.48 13.45
C ARG A 44 -31.78 26.40 12.24
N GLN A 45 -32.96 26.42 11.63
CA GLN A 45 -33.25 27.28 10.48
C GLN A 45 -33.08 28.76 10.84
N SER A 46 -33.61 29.18 11.99
CA SER A 46 -33.43 30.56 12.48
C SER A 46 -31.97 30.95 12.63
N VAL A 47 -31.10 30.05 13.11
CA VAL A 47 -29.65 30.32 13.19
C VAL A 47 -29.04 30.52 11.81
N LEU A 48 -29.40 29.70 10.83
CA LEU A 48 -28.90 29.84 9.45
C LEU A 48 -29.32 31.19 8.83
N GLU A 49 -30.58 31.59 9.03
CA GLU A 49 -31.07 32.90 8.59
C GLU A 49 -30.34 34.07 9.26
N GLN A 50 -29.96 33.94 10.54
CA GLN A 50 -29.13 34.96 11.20
C GLN A 50 -27.71 35.02 10.63
N VAL A 51 -27.14 33.89 10.22
CA VAL A 51 -25.83 33.84 9.56
C VAL A 51 -25.90 34.51 8.18
N GLU A 52 -26.97 34.27 7.41
CA GLU A 52 -27.20 34.96 6.13
C GLU A 52 -27.30 36.48 6.31
N ARG A 53 -28.08 36.94 7.29
CA ARG A 53 -28.17 38.38 7.60
C ARG A 53 -26.83 38.97 8.02
N LEU A 54 -26.09 38.29 8.88
CA LEU A 54 -24.76 38.74 9.30
C LEU A 54 -23.82 38.84 8.10
N ARG A 55 -23.86 37.86 7.19
CA ARG A 55 -23.08 37.88 5.94
C ARG A 55 -23.43 39.09 5.09
N ASP A 56 -24.71 39.43 4.93
CA ASP A 56 -25.13 40.60 4.16
C ASP A 56 -24.70 41.93 4.80
N GLU A 57 -24.51 41.96 6.11
CA GLU A 57 -24.01 43.12 6.86
C GLU A 57 -22.49 43.29 6.82
N VAL A 58 -21.72 42.21 6.58
CA VAL A 58 -20.26 42.28 6.47
C VAL A 58 -19.82 42.35 5.01
N ASP A 59 -19.12 43.42 4.63
CA ASP A 59 -18.68 43.67 3.24
C ASP A 59 -17.70 42.59 2.68
N ALA A 60 -17.23 41.66 3.50
CA ALA A 60 -16.30 40.60 3.10
C ALA A 60 -16.69 39.23 3.67
N VAL A 61 -16.68 38.21 2.81
CA VAL A 61 -16.93 36.79 3.15
C VAL A 61 -15.93 36.24 4.19
N HIS A 62 -14.73 36.84 4.29
CA HIS A 62 -13.71 36.50 5.29
C HIS A 62 -13.65 37.47 6.47
N ALA A 63 -14.70 38.25 6.72
CA ALA A 63 -14.75 39.17 7.87
C ALA A 63 -14.51 38.41 9.19
N PRO A 64 -13.62 38.89 10.09
CA PRO A 64 -13.29 38.22 11.34
C PRO A 64 -14.50 37.86 12.21
N GLU A 65 -15.53 38.72 12.21
CA GLU A 65 -16.78 38.56 12.94
C GLU A 65 -17.56 37.34 12.43
N LEU A 66 -17.73 37.24 11.11
CA LEU A 66 -18.39 36.10 10.46
C LEU A 66 -17.60 34.81 10.70
N ILE A 67 -16.28 34.83 10.49
CA ILE A 67 -15.43 33.66 10.74
C ILE A 67 -15.48 33.21 12.20
N GLY A 68 -15.51 34.14 13.15
CA GLY A 68 -15.65 33.84 14.58
C GLY A 68 -16.96 33.11 14.91
N VAL A 69 -18.08 33.60 14.36
CA VAL A 69 -19.40 32.97 14.51
C VAL A 69 -19.41 31.57 13.88
N LEU A 70 -18.91 31.44 12.64
CA LEU A 70 -18.85 30.15 11.95
C LEU A 70 -17.97 29.14 12.70
N ARG A 71 -16.84 29.58 13.25
CA ARG A 71 -15.97 28.73 14.07
C ARG A 71 -16.70 28.23 15.31
N HIS A 72 -17.43 29.09 16.00
CA HIS A 72 -18.22 28.71 17.17
C HIS A 72 -19.32 27.71 16.81
N LEU A 73 -20.17 28.03 15.84
CA LEU A 73 -21.28 27.18 15.42
C LEU A 73 -20.78 25.83 14.89
N TYR A 74 -19.74 25.83 14.07
CA TYR A 74 -19.20 24.58 13.52
C TYR A 74 -18.52 23.72 14.59
N TRP A 75 -17.72 24.26 15.51
CA TRP A 75 -17.01 23.40 16.47
C TRP A 75 -17.79 23.06 17.74
N GLN A 76 -18.67 23.96 18.20
CA GLN A 76 -19.36 23.85 19.49
C GLN A 76 -20.82 23.41 19.38
N GLN A 77 -21.45 23.49 18.20
CA GLN A 77 -22.87 23.17 18.01
C GLN A 77 -23.09 22.03 17.00
N PRO A 78 -22.93 20.74 17.40
CA PRO A 78 -23.10 19.59 16.51
C PRO A 78 -24.45 19.52 15.80
N GLY A 79 -25.50 20.05 16.44
CA GLY A 79 -26.86 20.08 15.91
C GLY A 79 -27.05 21.00 14.69
N ILE A 80 -26.11 21.90 14.40
CA ILE A 80 -26.10 22.71 13.18
C ILE A 80 -25.22 22.03 12.14
N HIS A 81 -25.79 21.67 11.00
CA HIS A 81 -25.06 20.94 9.96
C HIS A 81 -24.09 21.84 9.20
N GLY A 82 -22.89 21.33 8.91
CA GLY A 82 -21.82 22.12 8.32
C GLY A 82 -22.08 22.61 6.90
N ARG A 83 -22.78 21.83 6.05
CA ARG A 83 -23.09 22.24 4.67
C ARG A 83 -24.08 23.42 4.63
N PRO A 84 -25.27 23.33 5.27
CA PRO A 84 -26.18 24.48 5.34
C PRO A 84 -25.54 25.71 5.98
N LEU A 85 -24.70 25.52 7.00
CA LEU A 85 -23.99 26.63 7.64
C LEU A 85 -23.01 27.33 6.68
N ALA A 86 -22.28 26.56 5.86
CA ALA A 86 -21.38 27.13 4.86
C ALA A 86 -22.16 27.88 3.76
N GLU A 87 -23.25 27.29 3.28
CA GLU A 87 -24.13 27.90 2.25
C GLU A 87 -24.72 29.23 2.74
N ALA A 88 -25.26 29.27 3.97
CA ALA A 88 -25.75 30.49 4.61
C ALA A 88 -24.70 31.61 4.66
N ALA A 89 -23.44 31.24 4.88
CA ALA A 89 -22.31 32.18 4.93
C ALA A 89 -21.70 32.52 3.56
N GLY A 90 -22.20 31.93 2.46
CA GLY A 90 -21.66 32.15 1.12
C GLY A 90 -20.37 31.38 0.80
N PHE A 91 -20.10 30.28 1.51
CA PHE A 91 -18.94 29.42 1.31
C PHE A 91 -19.33 28.06 0.73
N HIS A 92 -18.38 27.41 0.04
CA HIS A 92 -18.37 25.96 0.01
C HIS A 92 -17.84 25.39 1.34
N LEU A 93 -18.33 24.21 1.77
CA LEU A 93 -17.93 23.62 3.05
C LEU A 93 -16.41 23.57 3.25
N HIS A 94 -15.65 23.16 2.23
CA HIS A 94 -14.20 23.05 2.34
C HIS A 94 -13.51 24.40 2.54
N GLU A 95 -14.02 25.47 1.92
CA GLU A 95 -13.52 26.85 2.08
C GLU A 95 -13.83 27.37 3.48
N MET A 96 -15.05 27.15 3.97
CA MET A 96 -15.42 27.48 5.35
C MET A 96 -14.49 26.78 6.34
N LEU A 97 -14.22 25.47 6.17
CA LEU A 97 -13.32 24.71 7.05
C LEU A 97 -11.88 25.25 7.02
N ALA A 98 -11.40 25.68 5.86
CA ALA A 98 -10.09 26.32 5.75
C ALA A 98 -10.07 27.67 6.49
N ALA A 99 -11.14 28.46 6.37
CA ALA A 99 -11.26 29.79 6.96
C ALA A 99 -11.41 29.76 8.50
N ILE A 100 -12.27 28.88 9.05
CA ILE A 100 -12.45 28.77 10.51
C ILE A 100 -11.25 28.10 11.21
N GLY A 101 -10.44 27.37 10.43
CA GLY A 101 -9.28 26.64 10.89
C GLY A 101 -9.61 25.39 11.72
N PRO A 102 -8.60 24.59 12.03
CA PRO A 102 -8.78 23.39 12.83
C PRO A 102 -9.10 23.70 14.30
N ALA A 103 -9.61 22.69 15.00
CA ALA A 103 -9.83 22.73 16.45
C ALA A 103 -8.96 21.69 17.18
N PRO A 104 -8.64 21.93 18.46
CA PRO A 104 -8.05 20.92 19.34
C PRO A 104 -8.90 19.65 19.36
N SER A 105 -8.28 18.48 19.23
CA SER A 105 -8.99 17.20 19.24
C SER A 105 -8.99 16.51 20.61
N GLY A 106 -8.21 17.00 21.59
CA GLY A 106 -7.95 16.32 22.85
C GLY A 106 -7.09 15.06 22.73
N ILE A 107 -6.52 14.80 21.55
CA ILE A 107 -5.68 13.61 21.29
C ILE A 107 -4.25 14.09 21.13
N MET A 108 -3.32 13.51 21.87
CA MET A 108 -1.91 13.88 21.80
C MET A 108 -1.17 13.03 20.77
N CYS A 109 -0.24 13.65 20.05
CA CYS A 109 0.75 12.94 19.25
C CYS A 109 1.58 12.05 20.18
N ALA A 110 1.66 10.76 19.87
CA ALA A 110 2.38 9.79 20.67
C ALA A 110 3.90 10.00 20.67
N ASP A 111 4.45 10.65 19.62
CA ASP A 111 5.89 10.87 19.50
C ASP A 111 6.32 12.19 20.16
N CYS A 112 5.74 13.31 19.74
CA CYS A 112 6.18 14.64 20.18
C CYS A 112 5.31 15.27 21.27
N GLY A 113 4.20 14.63 21.67
CA GLY A 113 3.27 15.16 22.67
C GLY A 113 2.47 16.37 22.21
N THR A 114 2.55 16.80 20.94
CA THR A 114 1.74 17.91 20.43
C THR A 114 0.28 17.49 20.27
N GLU A 115 -0.66 18.33 20.69
CA GLU A 115 -2.08 18.06 20.49
C GLU A 115 -2.44 18.03 19.00
N LEU A 116 -3.18 17.01 18.61
CA LEU A 116 -3.67 16.85 17.26
C LEU A 116 -4.84 17.78 17.00
N LEU A 117 -4.86 18.24 15.76
CA LEU A 117 -5.82 19.21 15.28
C LEU A 117 -6.82 18.50 14.37
N ARG A 118 -8.10 18.53 14.77
CA ARG A 118 -9.19 18.03 13.93
C ARG A 118 -9.55 19.08 12.89
N THR A 119 -9.63 18.68 11.63
CA THR A 119 -10.00 19.55 10.50
C THR A 119 -11.46 19.42 10.09
N SER A 120 -12.18 18.44 10.65
CA SER A 120 -13.63 18.31 10.53
C SER A 120 -14.22 17.58 11.73
N ARG A 121 -15.55 17.59 11.87
CA ARG A 121 -16.25 16.82 12.93
C ARG A 121 -16.13 15.30 12.76
N SER A 122 -15.99 14.83 11.53
CA SER A 122 -15.78 13.42 11.20
C SER A 122 -14.30 13.05 11.08
N TRP A 123 -13.39 13.97 11.42
CA TRP A 123 -11.96 13.75 11.33
C TRP A 123 -11.55 12.58 12.22
N LYS A 124 -10.63 11.77 11.71
CA LYS A 124 -9.97 10.70 12.44
C LYS A 124 -8.47 10.91 12.37
N PRO A 125 -7.70 10.52 13.40
CA PRO A 125 -6.25 10.62 13.36
C PRO A 125 -5.68 9.82 12.16
N PRO A 126 -4.59 10.31 11.53
CA PRO A 126 -4.05 9.71 10.30
C PRO A 126 -3.57 8.25 10.44
N ALA A 127 -3.20 7.82 11.65
CA ALA A 127 -2.73 6.47 11.91
C ALA A 127 -3.92 5.51 12.09
N ARG A 128 -4.30 4.79 11.03
CA ARG A 128 -5.39 3.79 11.06
C ARG A 128 -5.05 2.53 11.88
N TYR A 129 -3.75 2.23 12.05
CA TYR A 129 -3.25 0.98 12.65
C TYR A 129 -2.06 1.22 13.60
N GLY A 130 -2.10 2.27 14.42
CA GLY A 130 -1.02 2.59 15.34
C GLY A 130 -1.35 3.77 16.25
N PRO A 131 -0.42 4.12 17.17
CA PRO A 131 -0.58 5.30 18.01
C PRO A 131 -0.70 6.57 17.15
N PRO A 132 -1.51 7.56 17.56
CA PRO A 132 -1.81 8.73 16.74
C PRO A 132 -0.57 9.64 16.63
N LEU A 133 -0.23 10.07 15.41
CA LEU A 133 0.92 10.93 15.12
C LEU A 133 0.48 12.24 14.47
N CYS A 134 1.20 13.32 14.78
CA CYS A 134 1.03 14.60 14.09
C CYS A 134 1.57 14.52 12.66
N PRO A 135 1.12 15.39 11.74
CA PRO A 135 1.59 15.41 10.36
C PRO A 135 3.12 15.44 10.23
N ASP A 136 3.82 16.18 11.10
CA ASP A 136 5.27 16.30 11.07
C ASP A 136 5.98 15.00 11.47
N CYS A 137 5.56 14.38 12.58
CA CYS A 137 6.09 13.08 13.01
C CYS A 137 5.79 11.98 11.98
N LEU A 138 4.59 12.00 11.39
CA LEU A 138 4.22 11.08 10.33
C LEU A 138 5.10 11.28 9.09
N SER A 139 5.38 12.53 8.69
CA SER A 139 6.30 12.85 7.59
C SER A 139 7.69 12.31 7.90
N ARG A 140 8.26 12.65 9.06
CA ARG A 140 9.60 12.17 9.46
C ARG A 140 9.72 10.65 9.45
N GLN A 141 8.70 9.93 9.93
CA GLN A 141 8.69 8.47 9.88
C GLN A 141 8.62 7.94 8.44
N ARG A 142 7.80 8.56 7.57
CA ARG A 142 7.73 8.22 6.14
C ARG A 142 9.04 8.53 5.43
N ASP A 143 9.69 9.64 5.75
CA ASP A 143 10.97 10.06 5.19
C ASP A 143 12.07 9.09 5.62
N ALA A 144 12.13 8.72 6.90
CA ALA A 144 13.06 7.71 7.39
C ALA A 144 12.84 6.33 6.73
N ARG A 145 11.58 5.91 6.56
CA ARG A 145 11.25 4.66 5.85
C ARG A 145 11.65 4.72 4.38
N SER A 146 11.36 5.84 3.72
CA SER A 146 11.70 6.06 2.31
C SER A 146 13.22 6.07 2.12
N ARG A 147 13.98 6.73 3.00
CA ARG A 147 15.46 6.71 3.00
C ARG A 147 16.00 5.29 3.15
N LYS A 148 15.51 4.52 4.13
CA LYS A 148 15.90 3.11 4.31
C LYS A 148 15.61 2.26 3.06
N TRP A 149 14.44 2.46 2.46
CA TRP A 149 14.07 1.77 1.24
C TRP A 149 14.97 2.15 0.06
N ARG A 150 15.27 3.45 -0.15
CA ARG A 150 16.17 3.92 -1.22
C ARG A 150 17.58 3.33 -1.09
N VAL A 151 18.15 3.35 0.12
CA VAL A 151 19.46 2.73 0.40
C VAL A 151 19.41 1.22 0.12
N ALA A 152 18.35 0.53 0.53
CA ALA A 152 18.18 -0.89 0.24
C ALA A 152 18.07 -1.17 -1.27
N SER A 153 17.38 -0.32 -2.03
CA SER A 153 17.25 -0.41 -3.49
C SER A 153 18.60 -0.24 -4.19
N LEU A 154 19.42 0.74 -3.80
CA LEU A 154 20.77 0.94 -4.35
C LEU A 154 21.69 -0.24 -4.05
N ARG A 155 21.65 -0.76 -2.81
CA ARG A 155 22.38 -1.99 -2.45
C ARG A 155 21.94 -3.18 -3.31
N GLY A 156 20.63 -3.34 -3.48
CA GLY A 156 20.04 -4.39 -4.31
C GLY A 156 20.51 -4.32 -5.75
N ARG A 157 20.59 -3.10 -6.31
CA ARG A 157 21.09 -2.86 -7.67
C ARG A 157 22.55 -3.25 -7.85
N ILE A 158 23.44 -2.84 -6.94
CA ILE A 158 24.87 -3.25 -6.97
C ILE A 158 24.99 -4.78 -7.03
N VAL A 159 24.17 -5.48 -6.25
CA VAL A 159 24.16 -6.95 -6.26
C VAL A 159 23.60 -7.49 -7.57
N ALA A 160 22.46 -6.97 -8.03
CA ALA A 160 21.75 -7.46 -9.23
C ALA A 160 22.59 -7.30 -10.51
N GLU A 161 23.29 -6.18 -10.65
CA GLU A 161 24.08 -5.81 -11.84
C GLU A 161 25.51 -6.37 -11.84
N ALA A 162 25.97 -6.91 -10.71
CA ALA A 162 27.27 -7.55 -10.62
C ALA A 162 27.40 -8.65 -11.68
N ARG A 163 28.54 -8.72 -12.35
CA ARG A 163 28.75 -9.64 -13.48
C ARG A 163 29.32 -10.96 -12.98
N VAL A 164 28.56 -12.04 -13.17
CA VAL A 164 29.01 -13.42 -12.99
C VAL A 164 29.79 -13.79 -14.24
N GLN A 165 31.08 -14.07 -14.07
CA GLN A 165 31.98 -14.43 -15.15
C GLN A 165 31.98 -15.95 -15.33
N ALA A 166 31.66 -16.42 -16.53
CA ALA A 166 31.80 -17.82 -16.92
C ALA A 166 32.03 -17.92 -18.43
N ARG A 167 32.40 -19.11 -18.91
CA ARG A 167 32.62 -19.34 -20.34
C ARG A 167 31.33 -19.15 -21.13
N ALA A 168 31.42 -18.60 -22.33
CA ALA A 168 30.27 -18.39 -23.22
C ALA A 168 29.54 -19.71 -23.51
N MET A 169 30.27 -20.82 -23.66
CA MET A 169 29.71 -22.16 -23.83
C MET A 169 28.85 -22.62 -22.63
N ASP A 170 29.24 -22.25 -21.40
CA ASP A 170 28.52 -22.63 -20.18
C ASP A 170 27.18 -21.89 -20.10
N TRP A 171 27.19 -20.59 -20.40
CA TRP A 171 25.96 -19.79 -20.49
C TRP A 171 25.05 -20.25 -21.62
N ARG A 172 25.64 -20.58 -22.78
CA ARG A 172 24.91 -21.12 -23.92
C ARG A 172 24.23 -22.43 -23.57
N ALA A 173 24.94 -23.38 -22.96
CA ALA A 173 24.36 -24.65 -22.56
C ALA A 173 23.20 -24.49 -21.56
N ALA A 174 23.33 -23.61 -20.56
CA ALA A 174 22.24 -23.32 -19.64
C ALA A 174 21.02 -22.67 -20.34
N ALA A 175 21.26 -21.75 -21.28
CA ALA A 175 20.19 -21.09 -22.04
C ALA A 175 19.48 -22.04 -23.00
N GLU A 176 20.21 -22.83 -23.77
CA GLU A 176 19.65 -23.83 -24.69
C GLU A 176 18.84 -24.90 -23.93
N LEU A 177 19.31 -25.30 -22.74
CA LEU A 177 18.57 -26.21 -21.88
C LEU A 177 17.19 -25.63 -21.51
N VAL A 178 17.13 -24.39 -21.00
CA VAL A 178 15.85 -23.75 -20.66
C VAL A 178 14.96 -23.58 -21.90
N LEU A 179 15.53 -23.19 -23.04
CA LEU A 179 14.78 -22.93 -24.27
C LEU A 179 14.23 -24.21 -24.92
N ALA A 180 14.92 -25.35 -24.74
CA ALA A 180 14.47 -26.65 -25.24
C ALA A 180 13.26 -27.21 -24.49
N PHE A 181 13.03 -26.73 -23.26
CA PHE A 181 11.82 -26.98 -22.48
C PHE A 181 10.98 -25.70 -22.42
N PRO A 182 10.42 -25.22 -23.55
CA PRO A 182 9.47 -24.12 -23.50
C PRO A 182 8.34 -24.50 -22.55
N PRO A 183 7.72 -23.55 -21.83
CA PRO A 183 6.57 -23.78 -20.96
C PRO A 183 5.34 -24.27 -21.76
N LEU A 184 5.41 -25.51 -22.25
CA LEU A 184 4.36 -26.28 -22.90
C LEU A 184 3.59 -27.15 -21.89
N SER A 185 3.89 -26.99 -20.60
CA SER A 185 2.93 -27.32 -19.57
C SER A 185 1.68 -26.48 -19.83
N GLN A 186 0.65 -27.10 -20.41
CA GLN A 186 -0.70 -26.56 -20.60
C GLN A 186 -1.34 -26.03 -19.30
N ARG A 187 -0.63 -26.07 -18.16
CA ARG A 187 -1.08 -25.72 -16.82
C ARG A 187 -0.60 -24.35 -16.32
N VAL A 188 0.40 -23.72 -16.95
CA VAL A 188 0.95 -22.44 -16.49
C VAL A 188 0.85 -21.38 -17.59
N GLY A 189 -0.21 -20.58 -17.53
CA GLY A 189 -0.37 -19.40 -18.39
C GLY A 189 0.64 -18.31 -18.02
N ARG A 190 1.13 -17.58 -19.02
CA ARG A 190 1.97 -16.40 -18.83
C ARG A 190 1.26 -15.38 -17.93
N GLY A 191 1.94 -14.89 -16.89
CA GLY A 191 1.37 -13.94 -15.93
C GLY A 191 0.38 -14.52 -14.93
N SER A 192 0.15 -15.84 -14.93
CA SER A 192 -0.63 -16.54 -13.89
C SER A 192 0.04 -16.43 -12.52
N SER A 193 -0.71 -16.67 -11.43
CA SER A 193 -0.15 -16.73 -10.08
C SER A 193 0.97 -17.77 -9.96
N THR A 194 0.82 -18.89 -10.67
CA THR A 194 1.85 -19.95 -10.74
C THR A 194 3.09 -19.44 -11.47
N ASP A 195 2.95 -18.70 -12.57
CA ASP A 195 4.09 -18.06 -13.23
C ASP A 195 4.76 -16.98 -12.36
N GLN A 196 3.99 -16.23 -11.57
CA GLN A 196 4.54 -15.24 -10.64
C GLN A 196 5.31 -15.89 -9.48
N GLN A 197 4.91 -17.08 -9.05
CA GLN A 197 5.58 -17.84 -7.98
C GLN A 197 6.76 -18.65 -8.50
N ASP A 198 6.60 -19.31 -9.65
CA ASP A 198 7.57 -20.25 -10.21
C ASP A 198 8.52 -19.62 -11.22
N GLY A 199 8.19 -18.45 -11.77
CA GLY A 199 9.03 -17.70 -12.70
C GLY A 199 9.32 -18.41 -14.01
N VAL A 200 8.51 -19.38 -14.43
CA VAL A 200 8.82 -20.26 -15.58
C VAL A 200 8.89 -19.47 -16.90
N TRP A 201 7.90 -18.62 -17.18
CA TRP A 201 7.93 -17.79 -18.39
C TRP A 201 9.01 -16.71 -18.31
N ARG A 202 9.17 -16.09 -17.13
CA ARG A 202 10.23 -15.10 -16.89
C ARG A 202 11.64 -15.70 -17.10
N GLY A 203 11.86 -16.93 -16.64
CA GLY A 203 13.10 -17.68 -16.82
C GLY A 203 13.37 -18.03 -18.28
N TRP A 204 12.34 -18.44 -19.02
CA TRP A 204 12.44 -18.71 -20.47
C TRP A 204 12.76 -17.44 -21.28
N GLU A 205 12.10 -16.32 -20.99
CA GLU A 205 12.37 -15.02 -21.63
C GLU A 205 13.78 -14.52 -21.32
N ASN A 206 14.23 -14.69 -20.07
CA ASN A 206 15.60 -14.39 -19.67
C ASN A 206 16.62 -15.27 -20.40
N ALA A 207 16.37 -16.58 -20.53
CA ALA A 207 17.24 -17.48 -21.29
C ALA A 207 17.35 -17.07 -22.76
N ARG A 208 16.24 -16.66 -23.38
CA ARG A 208 16.23 -16.11 -24.74
C ARG A 208 17.10 -14.85 -24.83
N ALA A 209 16.93 -13.90 -23.91
CA ALA A 209 17.69 -12.65 -23.89
C ALA A 209 19.20 -12.88 -23.65
N VAL A 210 19.58 -13.85 -22.81
CA VAL A 210 20.98 -14.24 -22.63
C VAL A 210 21.55 -14.85 -23.91
N ARG A 211 20.84 -15.80 -24.54
CA ARG A 211 21.28 -16.42 -25.80
C ARG A 211 21.45 -15.39 -26.92
N ASP A 212 20.46 -14.52 -27.11
CA ASP A 212 20.49 -13.51 -28.17
C ASP A 212 21.67 -12.53 -27.96
N ARG A 213 22.03 -12.21 -26.71
CA ARG A 213 23.24 -11.43 -26.38
C ARG A 213 24.54 -12.18 -26.68
N LEU A 214 24.63 -13.47 -26.35
CA LEU A 214 25.82 -14.29 -26.67
C LEU A 214 26.06 -14.38 -28.18
N ILE A 215 24.99 -14.49 -28.96
CA ILE A 215 25.04 -14.49 -30.43
C ILE A 215 25.50 -13.11 -30.93
N ALA A 216 24.92 -12.04 -30.42
CA ALA A 216 25.26 -10.67 -30.83
C ALA A 216 26.70 -10.29 -30.49
N SER A 217 27.26 -10.82 -29.39
CA SER A 217 28.66 -10.58 -29.01
C SER A 217 29.66 -11.43 -29.79
N ALA A 218 29.21 -12.33 -30.68
CA ALA A 218 30.05 -13.30 -31.39
C ALA A 218 31.03 -14.03 -30.45
N ALA A 219 30.59 -14.35 -29.24
CA ALA A 219 31.45 -14.94 -28.23
C ALA A 219 31.77 -16.40 -28.61
N ASP A 220 33.06 -16.69 -28.76
CA ASP A 220 33.56 -18.03 -29.02
C ASP A 220 33.51 -18.89 -27.75
N GLY A 221 33.58 -20.21 -27.89
CA GLY A 221 33.32 -21.15 -26.79
C GLY A 221 34.16 -20.92 -25.52
N ASP A 222 35.40 -20.46 -25.68
CA ASP A 222 36.34 -20.21 -24.58
C ASP A 222 36.29 -18.77 -24.02
N ASP A 223 35.54 -17.86 -24.66
CA ASP A 223 35.41 -16.49 -24.19
C ASP A 223 34.70 -16.42 -22.84
N THR A 224 35.21 -15.59 -21.94
CA THR A 224 34.54 -15.33 -20.66
C THR A 224 33.55 -14.20 -20.82
N VAL A 225 32.27 -14.48 -20.52
CA VAL A 225 31.17 -13.51 -20.66
C VAL A 225 30.53 -13.24 -19.30
N GLY A 226 30.30 -11.96 -19.01
CA GLY A 226 29.67 -11.48 -17.79
C GLY A 226 28.15 -11.36 -17.92
N VAL A 227 27.41 -12.25 -17.25
CA VAL A 227 25.95 -12.13 -17.10
C VAL A 227 25.63 -11.49 -15.75
N ALA A 228 24.66 -10.57 -15.69
CA ALA A 228 24.29 -9.93 -14.44
C ALA A 228 23.77 -10.97 -13.43
N VAL A 229 24.11 -10.85 -12.13
CA VAL A 229 23.75 -11.81 -11.08
C VAL A 229 22.26 -12.12 -11.08
N TYR A 230 21.40 -11.11 -11.25
CA TYR A 230 19.94 -11.32 -11.29
C TYR A 230 19.53 -12.26 -12.43
N GLU A 231 20.04 -11.99 -13.64
CA GLU A 231 19.76 -12.77 -14.85
C GLU A 231 20.40 -14.17 -14.77
N ALA A 232 21.62 -14.25 -14.25
CA ALA A 232 22.36 -15.51 -14.09
C ALA A 232 21.69 -16.42 -13.06
N GLN A 233 21.26 -15.88 -11.92
CA GLN A 233 20.53 -16.62 -10.89
C GLN A 233 19.22 -17.18 -11.46
N LEU A 234 18.45 -16.33 -12.14
CA LEU A 234 17.18 -16.73 -12.76
C LEU A 234 17.40 -17.82 -13.83
N LEU A 235 18.42 -17.67 -14.69
CA LEU A 235 18.76 -18.67 -15.71
C LEU A 235 19.14 -20.01 -15.06
N VAL A 236 20.07 -20.00 -14.10
CA VAL A 236 20.58 -21.22 -13.46
C VAL A 236 19.50 -21.93 -12.65
N ASP A 237 18.67 -21.20 -11.88
CA ASP A 237 17.58 -21.81 -11.13
C ASP A 237 16.52 -22.43 -12.05
N THR A 238 16.22 -21.77 -13.18
CA THR A 238 15.30 -22.30 -14.19
C THR A 238 15.89 -23.53 -14.88
N ALA A 239 17.17 -23.47 -15.25
CA ALA A 239 17.90 -24.58 -15.88
C ALA A 239 17.96 -25.81 -14.97
N LEU A 240 18.25 -25.64 -13.68
CA LEU A 240 18.23 -26.72 -12.69
C LEU A 240 16.85 -27.36 -12.57
N ARG A 241 15.79 -26.55 -12.63
CA ARG A 241 14.42 -27.05 -12.54
C ARG A 241 14.03 -27.90 -13.75
N VAL A 242 14.42 -27.51 -14.96
CA VAL A 242 14.08 -28.26 -16.19
C VAL A 242 15.02 -29.43 -16.46
N ALA A 243 16.25 -29.41 -15.94
CA ALA A 243 17.23 -30.52 -16.08
C ALA A 243 16.68 -31.85 -15.55
N ASP A 244 15.83 -31.78 -14.53
CA ASP A 244 15.22 -32.95 -13.89
C ASP A 244 13.98 -33.48 -14.65
N TRP A 245 13.48 -32.77 -15.66
CA TRP A 245 12.24 -33.16 -16.36
C TRP A 245 12.46 -34.32 -17.33
N ASP A 246 13.59 -34.30 -18.06
CA ASP A 246 13.98 -35.34 -19.00
C ASP A 246 15.51 -35.39 -19.08
N THR A 247 16.09 -36.37 -18.38
CA THR A 247 17.55 -36.49 -18.23
C THR A 247 18.23 -36.94 -19.53
N ALA A 248 17.54 -37.70 -20.39
CA ALA A 248 18.07 -38.13 -21.67
C ALA A 248 18.13 -36.93 -22.63
N ARG A 249 17.03 -36.18 -22.75
CA ARG A 249 16.99 -34.99 -23.58
C ARG A 249 17.92 -33.89 -23.07
N THR A 250 18.04 -33.72 -21.76
CA THR A 250 19.00 -32.79 -21.15
C THR A 250 20.43 -33.11 -21.56
N ARG A 251 20.80 -34.40 -21.58
CA ARG A 251 22.10 -34.86 -22.05
C ARG A 251 22.31 -34.52 -23.52
N ASP A 252 21.34 -34.82 -24.37
CA ASP A 252 21.41 -34.57 -25.82
C ASP A 252 21.58 -33.08 -26.16
N ILE A 253 21.14 -32.18 -25.27
CA ILE A 253 21.30 -30.72 -25.45
C ILE A 253 22.65 -30.23 -24.94
N VAL A 254 23.08 -30.67 -23.75
CA VAL A 254 24.25 -30.11 -23.06
C VAL A 254 25.55 -30.76 -23.51
N ASP A 255 25.57 -32.09 -23.68
CA ASP A 255 26.79 -32.84 -24.00
C ASP A 255 27.49 -32.32 -25.27
N PRO A 256 26.79 -32.01 -26.38
CA PRO A 256 27.44 -31.47 -27.58
C PRO A 256 28.07 -30.08 -27.40
N ILE A 257 27.64 -29.34 -26.38
CA ILE A 257 28.11 -27.97 -26.13
C ILE A 257 29.32 -28.00 -25.19
N THR A 258 29.21 -28.70 -24.06
CA THR A 258 30.23 -28.62 -22.99
C THR A 258 30.98 -29.91 -22.73
N HIS A 259 30.50 -31.06 -23.21
CA HIS A 259 31.03 -32.39 -22.86
C HIS A 259 31.04 -32.67 -21.35
N GLU A 260 30.29 -31.89 -20.57
CA GLU A 260 30.18 -31.98 -19.12
C GLU A 260 28.74 -32.33 -18.74
N PRO A 261 28.51 -33.21 -17.73
CA PRO A 261 27.15 -33.48 -17.26
C PRO A 261 26.42 -32.20 -16.83
N ALA A 262 25.17 -32.04 -17.28
CA ALA A 262 24.38 -30.83 -17.01
C ALA A 262 24.33 -30.44 -15.52
N LEU A 263 24.18 -31.40 -14.61
CA LEU A 263 24.14 -31.11 -13.18
C LEU A 263 25.47 -30.54 -12.66
N ALA A 264 26.61 -31.02 -13.17
CA ALA A 264 27.94 -30.51 -12.78
C ALA A 264 28.14 -29.07 -13.27
N LEU A 265 27.80 -28.81 -14.54
CA LEU A 265 27.81 -27.48 -15.15
C LEU A 265 26.95 -26.49 -14.34
N LEU A 266 25.68 -26.83 -14.08
CA LEU A 266 24.74 -25.95 -13.39
C LEU A 266 25.11 -25.74 -11.93
N THR A 267 25.69 -26.75 -11.27
CA THR A 267 26.20 -26.61 -9.90
C THR A 267 27.40 -25.66 -9.86
N ARG A 268 28.31 -25.73 -10.83
CA ARG A 268 29.43 -24.78 -10.97
C ARG A 268 28.91 -23.36 -11.18
N LEU A 269 28.03 -23.15 -12.16
CA LEU A 269 27.44 -21.83 -12.42
C LEU A 269 26.70 -21.30 -11.18
N ARG A 270 25.92 -22.13 -10.48
CA ARG A 270 25.24 -21.72 -9.24
C ARG A 270 26.22 -21.27 -8.16
N ARG A 271 27.37 -21.94 -8.05
CA ARG A 271 28.43 -21.57 -7.12
C ARG A 271 29.03 -20.21 -7.47
N GLU A 272 29.34 -19.97 -8.75
CA GLU A 272 29.85 -18.68 -9.24
C GLU A 272 28.86 -17.53 -9.01
N VAL A 273 27.57 -17.77 -9.28
CA VAL A 273 26.51 -16.80 -8.99
C VAL A 273 26.47 -16.47 -7.50
N ARG A 274 26.51 -17.48 -6.61
CA ARG A 274 26.50 -17.27 -5.16
C ARG A 274 27.73 -16.48 -4.67
N PHE A 275 28.92 -16.81 -5.15
CA PHE A 275 30.14 -16.10 -4.76
C PHE A 275 30.12 -14.65 -5.26
N THR A 276 29.74 -14.44 -6.52
CA THR A 276 29.63 -13.09 -7.08
C THR A 276 28.59 -12.26 -6.34
N ALA A 277 27.43 -12.83 -6.03
CA ALA A 277 26.37 -12.17 -5.28
C ALA A 277 26.83 -11.82 -3.86
N GLN A 278 27.55 -12.71 -3.18
CA GLN A 278 28.07 -12.44 -1.84
C GLN A 278 29.12 -11.33 -1.86
N ALA A 279 30.09 -11.39 -2.77
CA ALA A 279 31.11 -10.34 -2.92
C ALA A 279 30.48 -8.99 -3.31
N ALA A 280 29.47 -9.00 -4.18
CA ALA A 280 28.71 -7.79 -4.52
C ALA A 280 27.93 -7.25 -3.33
N ARG A 281 27.39 -8.12 -2.48
CA ARG A 281 26.66 -7.73 -1.27
C ARG A 281 27.60 -7.09 -0.25
N GLU A 282 28.79 -7.63 -0.06
CA GLU A 282 29.84 -7.02 0.78
C GLU A 282 30.24 -5.64 0.26
N ARG A 283 30.47 -5.49 -1.06
CA ARG A 283 30.72 -4.18 -1.69
C ARG A 283 29.55 -3.22 -1.52
N ALA A 284 28.31 -3.68 -1.65
CA ALA A 284 27.12 -2.86 -1.46
C ALA A 284 26.98 -2.36 -0.03
N TYR A 285 27.28 -3.19 0.98
CA TYR A 285 27.29 -2.77 2.39
C TYR A 285 28.46 -1.85 2.73
N ALA A 286 29.61 -2.00 2.07
CA ALA A 286 30.75 -1.10 2.22
C ALA A 286 30.48 0.28 1.59
N ALA A 287 29.86 0.32 0.41
CA ALA A 287 29.47 1.56 -0.27
C ALA A 287 28.34 2.28 0.47
N TYR A 288 27.35 1.53 0.95
CA TYR A 288 26.21 2.04 1.70
C TYR A 288 26.15 1.36 3.06
N PRO A 289 26.82 1.85 4.10
CA PRO A 289 26.77 1.28 5.45
C PRO A 289 25.42 1.51 6.15
N GLU A 290 25.21 0.88 7.31
CA GLU A 290 24.00 1.13 8.11
C GLU A 290 23.98 2.58 8.61
N GLY A 291 22.82 3.25 8.50
CA GLY A 291 22.69 4.67 8.82
C GLY A 291 23.19 5.63 7.75
N TYR A 292 23.60 5.14 6.57
CA TYR A 292 24.02 6.00 5.46
C TYR A 292 22.89 6.95 5.02
N GLU A 293 23.23 8.23 4.85
CA GLU A 293 22.34 9.25 4.29
C GLU A 293 22.73 9.51 2.84
N LEU A 294 21.76 9.37 1.94
CA LEU A 294 21.95 9.57 0.51
C LEU A 294 22.14 11.05 0.18
N SER A 295 22.99 11.32 -0.80
CA SER A 295 23.04 12.63 -1.45
C SER A 295 21.82 12.84 -2.37
N GLU A 296 21.47 14.09 -2.68
CA GLU A 296 20.34 14.42 -3.58
C GLU A 296 20.47 13.76 -4.97
N ASP A 297 21.70 13.63 -5.47
CA ASP A 297 21.99 12.97 -6.74
C ASP A 297 21.69 11.46 -6.68
N GLU A 298 22.10 10.79 -5.61
CA GLU A 298 21.84 9.36 -5.40
C GLU A 298 20.35 9.09 -5.12
N GLU A 299 19.63 10.01 -4.48
CA GLU A 299 18.18 9.91 -4.31
C GLU A 299 17.45 9.93 -5.66
N THR A 300 17.89 10.79 -6.58
CA THR A 300 17.35 10.89 -7.93
C THR A 300 17.65 9.62 -8.73
N GLU A 301 18.85 9.06 -8.58
CA GLU A 301 19.26 7.83 -9.25
C GLU A 301 18.49 6.60 -8.74
N ALA A 302 18.27 6.51 -7.42
CA ALA A 302 17.45 5.47 -6.79
C ALA A 302 15.99 5.52 -7.28
N TRP A 303 15.45 6.73 -7.50
CA TRP A 303 14.10 6.94 -8.02
C TRP A 303 13.95 6.52 -9.49
N ARG A 304 14.91 6.87 -10.35
CA ARG A 304 14.90 6.45 -11.77
C ARG A 304 14.99 4.94 -11.93
N SER A 305 15.75 4.29 -11.05
CA SER A 305 15.96 2.84 -11.07
C SER A 305 14.74 2.04 -10.57
N ALA A 306 13.80 2.69 -9.85
CA ALA A 306 12.60 2.04 -9.32
C ALA A 306 11.42 1.99 -10.32
N GLN A 307 11.53 2.72 -11.44
CA GLN A 307 10.48 2.84 -12.46
C GLN A 307 10.77 2.03 -13.75
N GLY A 308 11.95 1.40 -13.84
CA GLY A 308 12.33 0.49 -14.94
C GLY A 308 12.15 -0.97 -14.56
#